data_AF-A0ABD2BHB9-F1
#
_entry.id   AF-A0ABD2BHB9-F1
#
_cell.length_a   1.000
_cell.length_b   1.000
_cell.length_c   1.000
_cell.angle_alpha   90.00
_cell.angle_beta   90.00
_cell.angle_gamma   90.00
#
_symmetry.space_group_name_H-M   'P 1'
#
loop_
_entity.id
_entity.type
_entity.pdbx_description
1 polymer ?
#
loop_
_entity_poly.entity_id
_entity_poly.type
_entity_poly.pdbx_seq_one_letter_code
_entity_poly.pdbx_strand_id
1 'polypeptide(L)'
;MNHHKTEEKLKKQNSTSEYKLFYKIKPLVKPYNAKSYVFDCIHEFLRIIMIISGYLGIYCFFASIGFHFIGQLAILKCKVKNVFNNTDGPRQGIRKIILGHHRLIR
;
A
#
# COMPACT_ATOMS: atom_id res chain seq x y z
N MET A 1 6.28 -64.43 -4.54
CA MET A 1 6.94 -63.27 -5.19
C MET A 1 5.95 -62.16 -5.58
N ASN A 2 4.90 -61.91 -4.79
CA ASN A 2 3.86 -60.89 -5.10
C ASN A 2 3.57 -59.92 -3.94
N HIS A 3 4.10 -60.14 -2.73
CA HIS A 3 3.90 -59.21 -1.61
C HIS A 3 4.86 -58.01 -1.63
N HIS A 4 6.11 -58.20 -2.09
CA HIS A 4 7.11 -57.13 -2.15
C HIS A 4 6.78 -56.03 -3.19
N LYS A 5 6.00 -56.39 -4.23
CA LYS A 5 5.60 -55.46 -5.30
C LYS A 5 4.41 -54.57 -4.89
N THR A 6 3.62 -55.02 -3.92
CA THR A 6 2.45 -54.28 -3.42
C THR A 6 2.86 -53.21 -2.42
N GLU A 7 3.91 -53.45 -1.62
CA GLU A 7 4.45 -52.46 -0.69
C GLU A 7 5.22 -51.32 -1.38
N GLU A 8 5.96 -51.61 -2.46
CA GLU A 8 6.57 -50.55 -3.29
C GLU A 8 5.51 -49.68 -3.98
N LYS A 9 4.38 -50.25 -4.38
CA LYS A 9 3.26 -49.47 -4.95
C LYS A 9 2.57 -48.59 -3.90
N LEU A 10 2.38 -49.08 -2.67
CA LEU A 10 1.82 -48.28 -1.59
C LEU A 10 2.75 -47.15 -1.14
N LYS A 11 4.08 -47.37 -1.14
CA LYS A 11 5.06 -46.33 -0.78
C LYS A 11 5.23 -45.25 -1.86
N LYS A 12 5.05 -45.62 -3.13
CA LYS A 12 5.14 -44.69 -4.27
C LYS A 12 3.89 -43.82 -4.43
N GLN A 13 2.72 -44.28 -3.98
CA GLN A 13 1.48 -43.50 -4.02
C GLN A 13 1.38 -42.44 -2.92
N ASN A 14 2.13 -42.61 -1.82
CA ASN A 14 2.10 -41.68 -0.67
C ASN A 14 3.06 -40.47 -0.80
N SER A 15 3.82 -40.36 -1.90
CA SER A 15 4.90 -39.36 -2.07
C SER A 15 4.68 -38.39 -3.24
N THR A 16 3.44 -38.28 -3.74
CA THR A 16 3.06 -37.29 -4.75
C THR A 16 1.88 -36.43 -4.29
N SER A 17 1.96 -35.91 -3.06
CA SER A 17 1.31 -34.62 -2.79
C SER A 17 2.19 -33.54 -3.40
N GLU A 18 1.94 -33.26 -4.68
CA GLU A 18 2.59 -32.17 -5.41
C GLU A 18 2.16 -30.86 -4.74
N TYR A 19 2.99 -30.34 -3.83
CA TYR A 19 2.73 -29.10 -3.11
C TYR A 19 2.63 -27.94 -4.11
N LYS A 20 1.40 -27.53 -4.42
CA LYS A 20 1.11 -26.48 -5.38
C LYS A 20 0.94 -25.16 -4.63
N LEU A 21 1.96 -24.30 -4.69
CA LEU A 21 1.90 -22.93 -4.17
C LEU A 21 0.71 -22.18 -4.79
N PHE A 22 0.02 -21.38 -3.99
CA PHE A 22 -1.14 -20.58 -4.43
C PHE A 22 -0.82 -19.63 -5.57
N TYR A 23 0.43 -19.16 -5.67
CA TYR A 23 0.92 -18.33 -6.76
C TYR A 23 1.94 -19.11 -7.60
N LYS A 24 1.85 -19.01 -8.94
CA LYS A 24 2.80 -19.59 -9.91
C LYS A 24 4.13 -18.84 -9.91
N ILE A 25 4.76 -18.75 -8.75
CA ILE A 25 6.10 -18.22 -8.59
C ILE A 25 7.01 -19.44 -8.66
N LYS A 26 7.97 -19.48 -9.58
CA LYS A 26 8.97 -20.55 -9.57
C LYS A 26 9.82 -20.35 -8.32
N PRO A 27 9.71 -21.18 -7.28
CA PRO A 27 10.56 -21.01 -6.13
C PRO A 27 12.00 -21.30 -6.56
N LEU A 28 12.94 -20.42 -6.21
CA LEU A 28 14.37 -20.61 -6.46
C LEU A 28 14.91 -21.87 -5.75
N VAL A 29 14.23 -22.31 -4.69
CA VAL A 29 14.55 -23.50 -3.92
C VAL A 29 13.30 -24.38 -3.84
N LYS A 30 13.39 -25.64 -4.29
CA LYS A 30 12.29 -26.60 -4.12
C LYS A 30 12.09 -26.88 -2.61
N PRO A 31 10.85 -26.87 -2.11
CA PRO A 31 10.60 -27.16 -0.71
C PRO A 31 11.03 -28.60 -0.40
N TYR A 32 12.05 -28.74 0.44
CA TYR A 32 12.60 -30.03 0.83
C TYR A 32 11.72 -30.74 1.88
N ASN A 33 11.00 -29.97 2.71
CA ASN A 33 10.18 -30.43 3.84
C ASN A 33 8.85 -29.64 3.97
N ALA A 34 7.81 -30.27 4.55
CA ALA A 34 6.51 -29.63 4.79
C ALA A 34 6.58 -28.34 5.63
N LYS A 35 7.53 -28.24 6.57
CA LYS A 35 7.77 -27.01 7.35
C LYS A 35 8.30 -25.85 6.50
N SER A 36 9.19 -26.14 5.54
CA SER A 36 9.72 -25.14 4.61
C SER A 36 8.60 -24.58 3.74
N TYR A 37 7.70 -25.45 3.28
CA TYR A 37 6.53 -25.04 2.50
C TYR A 37 5.60 -24.09 3.26
N VAL A 38 5.34 -24.35 4.55
CA VAL A 38 4.52 -23.45 5.38
C VAL A 38 5.21 -22.09 5.55
N PHE A 39 6.54 -22.07 5.76
CA PHE A 39 7.29 -20.83 5.87
C PHE A 39 7.25 -20.01 4.58
N ASP A 40 7.42 -20.66 3.43
CA ASP A 40 7.33 -20.01 2.12
C ASP A 40 5.93 -19.42 1.88
N CYS A 41 4.86 -20.14 2.27
CA CYS A 41 3.49 -19.63 2.20
C CYS A 41 3.26 -18.39 3.08
N ILE A 42 3.75 -18.41 4.32
CA ILE A 42 3.62 -17.25 5.24
C ILE A 42 4.38 -16.05 4.69
N HIS A 43 5.61 -16.28 4.23
CA HIS A 43 6.45 -15.23 3.69
C HIS A 43 5.85 -14.62 2.41
N GLU A 44 5.26 -15.44 1.52
CA GLU A 44 4.55 -14.95 0.34
C GLU A 44 3.32 -14.11 0.72
N PHE A 45 2.55 -14.56 1.72
CA PHE A 45 1.40 -13.81 2.20
C PHE A 45 1.78 -12.44 2.78
N LEU A 46 2.85 -12.38 3.58
CA LEU A 46 3.36 -11.12 4.13
C LEU A 46 3.84 -10.17 3.02
N ARG A 47 4.52 -10.69 1.99
CA ARG A 47 4.94 -9.88 0.83
C ARG A 47 3.75 -9.27 0.11
N ILE A 48 2.71 -10.05 -0.14
CA ILE A 48 1.50 -9.55 -0.79
C ILE A 48 0.84 -8.44 0.02
N ILE A 49 0.71 -8.62 1.34
CA ILE A 49 0.17 -7.57 2.23
C ILE A 49 1.02 -6.30 2.15
N MET A 50 2.35 -6.42 2.20
CA MET A 50 3.26 -5.27 2.12
C MET A 50 3.14 -4.54 0.78
N ILE A 51 3.01 -5.27 -0.33
CA ILE A 51 2.85 -4.68 -1.67
C ILE A 51 1.50 -3.95 -1.76
N ILE A 52 0.41 -4.60 -1.34
CA ILE A 52 -0.94 -4.01 -1.39
C ILE A 52 -1.01 -2.77 -0.50
N SER A 53 -0.52 -2.86 0.72
CA SER A 53 -0.53 -1.73 1.67
C SER A 53 0.39 -0.60 1.22
N GLY A 54 1.54 -0.90 0.60
CA GLY A 54 2.41 0.11 0.01
C GLY A 54 1.73 0.85 -1.13
N TYR A 55 1.10 0.13 -2.06
CA TYR A 55 0.36 0.72 -3.17
C TYR A 55 -0.82 1.56 -2.68
N LEU A 56 -1.63 1.02 -1.77
CA LEU A 56 -2.76 1.72 -1.17
C LEU A 56 -2.31 2.96 -0.39
N GLY A 57 -1.21 2.85 0.36
CA GLY A 57 -0.61 3.94 1.12
C GLY A 57 -0.22 5.11 0.23
N ILE A 58 0.38 4.84 -0.94
CA ILE A 58 0.71 5.88 -1.92
C ILE A 58 -0.57 6.56 -2.42
N TYR A 59 -1.61 5.80 -2.80
CA TYR A 59 -2.88 6.40 -3.23
C TYR A 59 -3.54 7.24 -2.14
N CYS A 60 -3.57 6.74 -0.90
CA CYS A 60 -4.10 7.47 0.24
C CYS A 60 -3.29 8.73 0.55
N PHE A 61 -1.97 8.69 0.42
CA PHE A 61 -1.09 9.85 0.60
C PHE A 61 -1.36 10.93 -0.45
N PHE A 62 -1.43 10.54 -1.73
CA PHE A 62 -1.77 11.47 -2.82
C PHE A 62 -3.17 12.07 -2.65
N ALA A 63 -4.15 11.24 -2.29
CA ALA A 63 -5.50 11.73 -2.00
C ALA A 63 -5.51 12.71 -0.82
N SER A 64 -4.79 12.40 0.26
CA SER A 64 -4.67 13.26 1.44
C SER A 64 -4.06 14.62 1.09
N ILE A 65 -2.95 14.64 0.36
CA ILE A 65 -2.34 15.90 -0.10
C ILE A 65 -3.31 16.69 -0.99
N GLY A 66 -4.00 16.02 -1.92
CA GLY A 66 -5.00 16.64 -2.78
C GLY A 66 -6.12 17.30 -1.98
N PHE A 67 -6.70 16.58 -1.01
CA PHE A 67 -7.72 17.12 -0.11
C PHE A 67 -7.21 18.30 0.72
N HIS A 68 -5.99 18.19 1.28
CA HIS A 68 -5.38 19.28 2.03
C HIS A 68 -5.15 20.52 1.16
N PHE A 69 -4.66 20.35 -0.07
CA PHE A 69 -4.41 21.46 -1.00
C PHE A 69 -5.70 22.15 -1.40
N ILE A 70 -6.73 21.39 -1.75
CA ILE A 70 -8.06 21.93 -2.08
C ILE A 70 -8.66 22.66 -0.87
N GLY A 71 -8.53 22.09 0.33
CA GLY A 71 -8.97 22.74 1.57
C GLY A 71 -8.27 24.07 1.82
N GLN A 72 -6.94 24.11 1.69
CA GLN A 72 -6.16 25.35 1.82
C GLN A 72 -6.57 26.39 0.76
N LEU A 73 -6.78 25.97 -0.49
CA LEU A 73 -7.25 26.85 -1.57
C LEU A 73 -8.66 27.38 -1.31
N ALA A 74 -9.57 26.55 -0.79
CA ALA A 74 -10.93 26.98 -0.47
C ALA A 74 -10.94 28.04 0.66
N ILE A 75 -10.13 27.84 1.70
CA ILE A 75 -9.93 28.81 2.78
C ILE A 75 -9.34 30.10 2.22
N LEU A 76 -8.32 30.00 1.37
CA LEU A 76 -7.69 31.15 0.74
C LEU A 76 -8.69 31.92 -0.13
N LYS A 77 -9.47 31.22 -0.96
CA LYS A 77 -10.53 31.80 -1.79
C LYS A 77 -11.57 32.54 -0.94
N CYS A 78 -11.99 31.96 0.18
CA CYS A 78 -12.92 32.61 1.10
C CYS A 78 -12.32 33.88 1.71
N LYS A 79 -11.06 33.80 2.16
CA LYS A 79 -10.33 34.93 2.75
C LYS A 79 -10.13 36.06 1.74
N VAL A 80 -9.79 35.73 0.50
CA VAL A 80 -9.67 36.68 -0.62
C VAL A 80 -11.02 37.31 -0.95
N LYS A 81 -12.08 36.52 -1.09
CA LYS A 81 -13.45 37.04 -1.33
C LYS A 81 -13.89 38.00 -0.21
N ASN A 82 -13.63 37.66 1.05
CA ASN A 82 -13.94 38.53 2.17
C ASN A 82 -13.13 39.84 2.12
N VAL A 83 -11.86 39.79 1.72
CA VAL A 83 -11.03 40.99 1.53
C VAL A 83 -11.56 41.89 0.41
N PHE A 84 -12.00 41.31 -0.71
CA PHE A 84 -12.57 42.08 -1.83
C PHE A 84 -13.92 42.71 -1.49
N ASN A 85 -14.70 42.09 -0.60
CA ASN A 85 -16.02 42.58 -0.18
C ASN A 85 -15.97 43.60 0.98
N ASN A 86 -14.83 43.73 1.68
CA ASN A 86 -14.68 44.72 2.75
C ASN A 86 -14.21 46.08 2.19
N THR A 87 -14.81 47.15 2.70
CA THR A 87 -14.81 48.53 2.21
C THR A 87 -13.45 49.26 2.28
N ASP A 88 -12.42 48.66 2.89
CA ASP A 88 -11.08 49.26 3.08
C ASP A 88 -10.17 49.16 1.84
N GLY A 89 -10.69 48.63 0.73
CA GLY A 89 -9.98 48.49 -0.53
C GLY A 89 -9.16 47.19 -0.62
N PRO A 90 -9.18 46.51 -1.78
CA PRO A 90 -8.62 45.16 -1.93
C PRO A 90 -7.11 45.07 -1.66
N ARG A 91 -6.38 46.18 -1.78
CA ARG A 91 -4.92 46.26 -1.55
C ARG A 91 -4.52 45.98 -0.10
N GLN A 92 -5.28 46.45 0.88
CA GLN A 92 -4.91 46.32 2.29
C GLN A 92 -5.17 44.91 2.84
N GLY A 93 -6.27 44.28 2.43
CA GLY A 93 -6.58 42.92 2.88
C GLY A 93 -5.66 41.86 2.26
N ILE A 94 -5.28 42.00 0.98
CA ILE A 94 -4.31 41.09 0.34
C ILE A 94 -2.95 41.22 1.02
N ARG A 95 -2.51 42.44 1.37
CA ARG A 95 -1.26 42.69 2.09
C ARG A 95 -1.25 42.03 3.48
N LYS A 96 -2.37 42.02 4.21
CA LYS A 96 -2.49 41.28 5.49
C LYS A 96 -2.42 39.76 5.32
N ILE A 97 -3.00 39.20 4.26
CA ILE A 97 -2.90 37.77 3.94
C ILE A 97 -1.46 37.39 3.63
N ILE A 98 -0.78 38.17 2.78
CA ILE A 98 0.63 37.95 2.41
C ILE A 98 1.54 38.08 3.64
N LEU A 99 1.39 39.13 4.46
CA LEU A 99 2.16 39.30 5.70
C LEU A 99 1.92 38.16 6.69
N GLY A 100 0.69 37.64 6.78
CA GLY A 100 0.37 36.49 7.61
C GLY A 100 1.10 35.22 7.14
N HIS A 101 1.08 34.92 5.84
CA HIS A 101 1.83 33.79 5.29
C HIS A 101 3.34 33.96 5.44
N HIS A 102 3.87 35.18 5.22
CA HIS A 102 5.29 35.45 5.32
C HIS A 102 5.84 35.36 6.77
N ARG A 103 4.98 35.58 7.77
CA ARG A 103 5.31 35.41 9.19
C ARG A 103 5.23 33.95 9.67
N LEU A 104 4.46 33.10 8.99
CA LEU A 104 4.32 31.67 9.31
C LEU A 104 5.39 30.81 8.63
N ILE A 105 6.03 31.32 7.58
CA ILE A 105 7.07 30.64 6.80
C ILE A 105 8.49 30.97 7.31
N ARG A 106 8.66 32.07 8.05
CA ARG A 106 9.88 32.39 8.79
C ARG A 106 9.79 31.80 10.20
#